data_AF-A0A139MVC3-F1
#
_entry.id   AF-A0A139MVC3-F1
#
_cell.length_a   1.000
_cell.length_b   1.000
_cell.length_c   1.000
_cell.angle_alpha   90.00
_cell.angle_beta   90.00
_cell.angle_gamma   90.00
#
_symmetry.space_group_name_H-M   'P 1'
#
loop_
_entity.id
_entity.type
_entity.pdbx_description
1 polymer ?
#
loop_
_entity_poly.entity_id
_entity_poly.type
_entity_poly.pdbx_seq_one_letter_code
_entity_poly.pdbx_strand_id
1 'polypeptide(L)'
;MKLKFGSKSQEFAVDGTVTGTKVTLTNDEGAFYPVMLPADKISLSNDELESLAKEVIYQENFPNRAENEKFNEIGEKIAKYDEMIDKMQAAIDESKKMTQLSTDVLNDLINKMYPDEESADETSKQN
;
A
#
# COMPACT_ATOMS: atom_id res chain seq x y z
N MET A 1 12.39 -18.14 -27.99
CA MET A 1 12.10 -19.42 -27.30
C MET A 1 10.71 -19.34 -26.68
N LYS A 2 9.74 -20.15 -27.13
CA LYS A 2 8.37 -20.16 -26.57
C LYS A 2 8.19 -21.38 -25.66
N LEU A 3 8.48 -21.20 -24.37
CA LEU A 3 8.26 -22.22 -23.35
C LEU A 3 6.75 -22.46 -23.15
N LYS A 4 6.38 -23.73 -22.97
CA LYS A 4 5.02 -24.20 -22.71
C LYS A 4 5.05 -25.22 -21.56
N PHE A 5 3.93 -25.41 -20.89
CA PHE A 5 3.78 -26.46 -19.90
C PHE A 5 4.09 -27.84 -20.50
N GLY A 6 5.00 -28.57 -19.86
CA GLY A 6 5.31 -29.97 -20.17
C GLY A 6 4.67 -30.92 -19.16
N SER A 7 5.02 -30.77 -17.89
CA SER A 7 4.53 -31.64 -16.81
C SER A 7 4.58 -30.97 -15.44
N LYS A 8 3.87 -31.56 -14.48
CA LYS A 8 3.98 -31.22 -13.05
C LYS A 8 4.16 -32.45 -12.18
N SER A 9 4.93 -32.32 -11.10
CA SER A 9 5.06 -33.33 -10.05
C SER A 9 5.20 -32.69 -8.68
N GLN A 10 4.78 -33.42 -7.65
CA GLN A 10 5.12 -33.08 -6.27
C GLN A 10 6.52 -33.60 -5.96
N GLU A 11 7.36 -32.76 -5.38
CA GLU A 11 8.67 -33.16 -4.88
C GLU A 11 8.61 -33.41 -3.38
N PHE A 12 9.37 -34.42 -2.95
CA PHE A 12 9.45 -34.86 -1.58
C PHE A 12 10.91 -34.90 -1.14
N ALA A 13 11.16 -34.55 0.12
CA ALA A 13 12.42 -34.81 0.78
C ALA A 13 12.58 -36.31 1.10
N VAL A 14 13.77 -36.70 1.54
CA VAL A 14 14.11 -38.10 1.88
C VAL A 14 13.23 -38.66 3.00
N ASP A 15 12.73 -37.80 3.89
CA ASP A 15 11.83 -38.14 4.99
C ASP A 15 10.33 -38.19 4.59
N GLY A 16 10.01 -37.95 3.31
CA GLY A 16 8.64 -37.91 2.80
C GLY A 16 7.93 -36.57 2.99
N THR A 17 8.60 -35.54 3.52
CA THR A 17 8.05 -34.19 3.61
C THR A 17 7.89 -33.59 2.22
N VAL A 18 6.74 -32.98 1.93
CA VAL A 18 6.50 -32.27 0.67
C VAL A 18 7.36 -31.01 0.61
N THR A 19 8.21 -30.89 -0.41
CA THR A 19 9.16 -29.77 -0.55
C THR A 19 8.75 -28.74 -1.59
N GLY A 20 8.01 -29.14 -2.61
CA GLY A 20 7.63 -28.21 -3.67
C GLY A 20 6.84 -28.85 -4.80
N THR A 21 6.36 -28.02 -5.71
CA THR A 21 5.72 -28.41 -6.96
C THR A 21 6.71 -28.17 -8.09
N LYS A 22 7.24 -29.23 -8.69
CA LYS A 22 8.10 -29.12 -9.87
C LYS A 22 7.25 -28.99 -11.12
N VAL A 23 7.43 -27.89 -11.85
CA VAL A 23 6.82 -27.65 -13.15
C VAL A 23 7.92 -27.71 -14.20
N THR A 24 7.78 -28.59 -15.19
CA THR A 24 8.71 -28.64 -16.32
C THR A 24 8.12 -27.86 -17.48
N LEU A 25 8.84 -26.85 -17.93
CA LEU A 25 8.55 -26.13 -19.17
C LEU A 25 9.40 -26.69 -20.32
N THR A 26 8.77 -26.86 -21.48
CA THR A 26 9.42 -27.38 -22.69
C THR A 26 9.13 -26.51 -23.91
N ASN A 27 9.80 -26.80 -25.02
CA ASN A 27 9.46 -26.22 -26.32
C ASN A 27 9.71 -27.24 -27.44
N ASP A 28 9.33 -26.86 -28.66
CA ASP A 28 9.47 -27.69 -29.86
C ASP A 28 10.95 -27.83 -30.32
N GLU A 29 11.87 -27.10 -29.69
CA GLU A 29 13.32 -27.08 -29.98
C GLU A 29 14.13 -27.97 -29.00
N GLY A 30 13.45 -28.74 -28.14
CA GLY A 30 14.08 -29.66 -27.19
C GLY A 30 14.44 -29.06 -25.83
N ALA A 31 13.88 -27.89 -25.48
CA ALA A 31 14.07 -27.30 -24.16
C ALA A 31 13.46 -28.14 -23.06
N PHE A 32 14.16 -28.19 -21.93
CA PHE A 32 13.71 -28.84 -20.72
C PHE A 32 14.10 -27.97 -19.53
N TYR A 33 13.14 -27.25 -18.96
CA TYR A 33 13.38 -26.27 -17.91
C TYR A 33 12.53 -26.62 -16.67
N PRO A 34 13.10 -27.30 -15.67
CA PRO A 34 12.42 -27.56 -14.41
C PRO A 34 12.41 -26.29 -13.54
N VAL A 35 11.23 -25.89 -13.08
CA VAL A 35 11.01 -24.78 -12.15
C VAL A 35 10.38 -25.30 -10.87
N MET A 36 10.91 -24.90 -9.72
CA MET A 36 10.35 -25.28 -8.43
C MET A 36 9.41 -24.18 -7.93
N LEU A 37 8.13 -24.52 -7.78
CA LEU A 37 7.12 -23.66 -7.17
C LEU A 37 6.81 -24.13 -5.74
N PRO A 38 6.16 -23.29 -4.91
CA PRO A 38 5.71 -23.70 -3.59
C PRO A 38 4.82 -24.96 -3.61
N ALA A 39 4.88 -25.73 -2.52
CA ALA A 39 4.21 -27.03 -2.41
C ALA A 39 2.69 -26.97 -2.61
N ASP A 40 2.04 -25.91 -2.16
CA ASP A 40 0.59 -25.68 -2.25
C ASP A 40 0.10 -25.43 -3.69
N LYS A 41 1.00 -25.13 -4.62
CA LYS A 41 0.65 -24.81 -6.02
C LYS A 41 0.28 -26.04 -6.86
N ILE A 42 0.51 -27.25 -6.37
CA ILE A 42 0.25 -28.50 -7.13
C ILE A 42 -1.18 -28.60 -7.66
N SER A 43 -2.15 -28.01 -6.94
CA SER A 43 -3.58 -28.03 -7.26
C SER A 43 -3.99 -27.05 -8.35
N LEU A 44 -3.11 -26.12 -8.74
CA LEU A 44 -3.40 -25.14 -9.79
C LEU A 44 -3.51 -25.80 -11.18
N SER A 45 -4.20 -25.09 -12.07
CA SER A 45 -4.30 -25.47 -13.48
C SER A 45 -2.94 -25.38 -14.18
N ASN A 46 -2.81 -26.06 -15.31
CA ASN A 46 -1.56 -26.05 -16.08
C ASN A 46 -1.21 -24.65 -16.59
N ASP A 47 -2.21 -23.85 -16.96
CA ASP A 47 -2.01 -22.48 -17.45
C ASP A 47 -1.51 -21.55 -16.33
N GLU A 48 -2.07 -21.67 -15.12
CA GLU A 48 -1.60 -20.93 -13.95
C GLU A 48 -0.17 -21.33 -13.57
N LEU A 49 0.13 -22.63 -13.58
CA LEU A 49 1.47 -23.15 -13.31
C LEU A 49 2.49 -22.71 -14.37
N GLU A 50 2.09 -22.67 -15.64
CA GLU A 50 2.93 -22.16 -16.72
C GLU A 50 3.28 -20.68 -16.50
N SER A 51 2.30 -19.85 -16.13
CA SER A 51 2.51 -18.43 -15.87
C SER A 51 3.46 -18.21 -14.69
N LEU A 52 3.22 -18.88 -13.56
CA LEU A 52 4.07 -18.79 -12.38
C LEU A 52 5.49 -19.28 -12.65
N ALA A 53 5.64 -20.39 -13.37
CA ALA A 53 6.95 -20.91 -13.72
C ALA A 53 7.73 -19.95 -14.64
N LYS A 54 7.06 -19.34 -15.62
CA LYS A 54 7.68 -18.30 -16.47
C LYS A 54 8.07 -17.06 -15.68
N GLU A 55 7.28 -16.66 -14.69
CA GLU A 55 7.61 -15.54 -13.83
C GLU A 55 8.87 -15.80 -13.01
N VAL A 56 9.01 -16.99 -12.41
CA VAL A 56 10.24 -17.37 -11.69
C VAL A 56 11.46 -17.29 -12.63
N ILE A 57 11.35 -17.85 -13.84
CA ILE A 57 12.41 -17.76 -14.85
C ILE A 57 12.73 -16.31 -15.17
N TYR A 58 11.72 -15.46 -15.33
CA TYR A 58 11.92 -14.06 -15.61
C TYR A 58 12.64 -13.34 -14.46
N GLN A 59 12.25 -13.59 -13.21
CA GLN A 59 12.88 -13.01 -12.03
C GLN A 59 14.34 -13.46 -11.89
N GLU A 60 14.64 -14.73 -12.11
CA GLU A 60 16.00 -15.28 -12.01
C GLU A 60 16.92 -14.77 -13.13
N ASN A 61 16.41 -14.62 -14.36
CA ASN A 61 17.23 -14.17 -15.50
C ASN A 61 17.34 -12.65 -15.63
N PHE A 62 16.39 -11.90 -15.06
CA PHE A 62 16.35 -10.43 -15.15
C PHE A 62 16.15 -9.78 -13.77
N PRO A 63 17.05 -10.04 -12.80
CA PRO A 63 16.87 -9.57 -11.42
C PRO A 63 16.72 -8.05 -11.35
N ASN A 64 17.58 -7.30 -12.06
CA ASN A 64 17.50 -5.83 -12.10
C ASN A 64 16.18 -5.32 -12.71
N ARG A 65 15.55 -6.06 -13.63
CA ARG A 65 14.29 -5.66 -14.25
C ARG A 65 13.08 -5.99 -13.38
N ALA A 66 13.07 -7.19 -12.80
CA ALA A 66 12.04 -7.59 -11.84
C ALA A 66 12.06 -6.69 -10.59
N GLU A 67 13.25 -6.29 -10.13
CA GLU A 67 13.42 -5.29 -9.09
C GLU A 67 12.91 -3.92 -9.54
N ASN A 68 13.36 -3.40 -10.70
CA ASN A 68 12.90 -2.09 -11.19
C ASN A 68 11.37 -2.02 -11.37
N GLU A 69 10.72 -3.06 -11.87
CA GLU A 69 9.26 -3.11 -12.01
C GLU A 69 8.57 -3.05 -10.63
N LYS A 70 9.04 -3.82 -9.64
CA LYS A 70 8.52 -3.76 -8.26
C LYS A 70 8.80 -2.41 -7.59
N PHE A 71 9.99 -1.84 -7.78
CA PHE A 71 10.35 -0.53 -7.23
C PHE A 71 9.52 0.59 -7.85
N ASN A 72 9.21 0.52 -9.15
CA ASN A 72 8.32 1.48 -9.81
C ASN A 72 6.91 1.42 -9.21
N GLU A 73 6.34 0.22 -9.02
CA GLU A 73 5.03 0.07 -8.37
C GLU A 73 5.01 0.62 -6.94
N ILE A 74 6.08 0.40 -6.18
CA ILE A 74 6.22 0.96 -4.83
C ILE A 74 6.34 2.49 -4.90
N GLY A 75 7.13 3.02 -5.83
CA GLY A 75 7.28 4.46 -6.05
C GLY A 75 5.96 5.14 -6.39
N GLU A 76 5.14 4.54 -7.25
CA GLU A 76 3.80 5.05 -7.57
C GLU A 76 2.87 5.06 -6.35
N LYS A 77 2.94 4.04 -5.50
CA LYS A 77 2.16 3.99 -4.25
C LYS A 77 2.63 5.06 -3.26
N ILE A 78 3.94 5.26 -3.14
CA ILE A 78 4.51 6.32 -2.29
C ILE A 78 4.05 7.70 -2.77
N ALA A 79 4.14 7.99 -4.07
CA ALA A 79 3.68 9.25 -4.64
C ALA A 79 2.18 9.51 -4.36
N LYS A 80 1.34 8.47 -4.46
CA LYS A 80 -0.09 8.58 -4.10
C LYS A 80 -0.30 8.87 -2.61
N TYR A 81 0.52 8.30 -1.73
CA TYR A 81 0.45 8.60 -0.30
C TYR A 81 0.91 10.01 0.01
N ASP A 82 1.97 10.50 -0.63
CA ASP A 82 2.43 11.88 -0.47
C ASP A 82 1.33 12.87 -0.88
N GLU A 83 0.66 12.66 -2.02
CA GLU A 83 -0.49 13.47 -2.43
C GLU A 83 -1.65 13.42 -1.42
N MET A 84 -1.87 12.27 -0.80
CA MET A 84 -2.93 12.11 0.21
C MET A 84 -2.57 12.83 1.52
N ILE A 85 -1.31 12.78 1.93
CA ILE A 85 -0.78 13.49 3.09
C ILE A 85 -0.90 14.99 2.88
N ASP A 86 -0.52 15.51 1.71
CA ASP A 86 -0.63 16.93 1.38
C ASP A 86 -2.09 17.42 1.46
N LYS A 87 -3.03 16.64 0.90
CA LYS A 87 -4.47 16.94 0.99
C LYS A 87 -4.98 16.90 2.43
N MET A 88 -4.53 15.93 3.22
CA MET A 88 -4.91 15.80 4.62
C MET A 88 -4.38 16.99 5.44
N GLN A 89 -3.14 17.41 5.20
CA GLN A 89 -2.55 18.56 5.87
C GLN A 89 -3.32 19.85 5.54
N ALA A 90 -3.67 20.06 4.27
CA ALA A 90 -4.49 21.19 3.85
C ALA A 90 -5.86 21.20 4.54
N ALA A 91 -6.53 20.04 4.62
CA ALA A 91 -7.82 19.91 5.32
C ALA A 91 -7.70 20.17 6.82
N ILE A 92 -6.62 19.73 7.46
CA ILE A 92 -6.33 20.01 8.88
C ILE A 92 -6.14 21.52 9.08
N ASP A 93 -5.40 22.20 8.21
CA ASP A 93 -5.15 23.64 8.32
C ASP A 93 -6.42 24.46 8.08
N GLU A 94 -7.26 24.05 7.14
CA GLU A 94 -8.59 24.64 6.93
C GLU A 94 -9.49 24.45 8.16
N SER A 95 -9.53 23.24 8.71
CA SER A 95 -10.28 22.94 9.93
C SER A 95 -9.80 23.77 11.12
N LYS A 96 -8.47 23.94 11.30
CA LYS A 96 -7.92 24.81 12.35
C LYS A 96 -8.36 26.26 12.16
N LYS A 97 -8.31 26.81 10.95
CA LYS A 97 -8.78 28.17 10.67
C LYS A 97 -10.27 28.33 10.98
N MET A 98 -11.09 27.37 10.59
CA MET A 98 -12.52 27.39 10.87
C MET A 98 -12.83 27.32 12.37
N THR A 99 -12.10 26.49 13.13
CA THR A 99 -12.22 26.42 14.58
C THR A 99 -11.79 27.73 15.25
N GLN A 100 -10.70 28.34 14.78
CA GLN A 100 -10.23 29.63 15.28
C GLN A 100 -11.28 30.73 15.05
N LEU A 101 -11.77 30.87 13.82
CA LEU A 101 -12.82 31.84 13.48
C LEU A 101 -14.10 31.63 14.29
N SER A 102 -14.51 30.37 14.48
CA SER A 102 -15.69 30.04 15.30
C SER A 102 -15.48 30.46 16.75
N THR A 103 -14.28 30.26 17.30
CA THR A 103 -13.92 30.68 18.66
C THR A 103 -13.93 32.20 18.79
N ASP A 104 -13.37 32.92 17.82
CA ASP A 104 -13.33 34.38 17.80
C ASP A 104 -14.76 34.97 17.74
N VAL A 105 -15.63 34.42 16.87
CA VAL A 105 -17.05 34.82 16.78
C VAL A 105 -17.81 34.56 18.09
N LEU A 106 -17.55 33.43 18.75
CA LEU A 106 -18.15 33.12 20.05
C LEU A 106 -17.71 34.11 21.12
N ASN A 107 -16.43 34.46 21.18
CA ASN A 107 -15.91 35.45 22.12
C ASN A 107 -16.51 36.84 21.87
N ASP A 108 -16.63 37.26 20.62
CA ASP A 108 -17.29 38.53 20.24
C ASP A 108 -18.76 38.57 20.66
N LEU A 109 -19.47 37.45 20.53
CA LEU A 109 -20.86 37.32 20.98
C LEU A 109 -20.96 37.42 22.50
N ILE A 110 -20.07 36.75 23.24
CA ILE A 110 -20.02 36.81 24.70
C ILE A 110 -19.79 38.26 25.15
N ASN A 111 -18.81 38.96 24.58
CA ASN A 111 -18.50 40.35 24.93
C ASN A 111 -19.65 41.32 24.62
N LYS A 112 -20.46 41.06 23.58
CA LYS A 112 -21.66 41.87 23.27
C LYS A 112 -22.84 41.60 24.19
N MET A 113 -23.03 40.35 24.61
CA MET A 113 -24.14 39.93 25.46
C MET A 113 -23.88 40.20 26.94
N TYR A 114 -22.61 40.15 27.34
CA TYR A 114 -22.11 40.44 28.67
C TYR A 114 -20.97 41.47 28.55
N PRO A 115 -21.28 42.71 28.17
CA PRO A 115 -20.29 43.78 28.25
C PRO A 115 -19.88 43.92 29.71
N ASP A 116 -18.57 43.90 29.99
CA ASP A 116 -18.05 44.03 31.35
C ASP A 116 -18.68 45.27 32.02
N GLU A 117 -19.52 45.06 33.03
CA GLU A 117 -19.99 46.11 33.93
C GLU A 117 -18.86 46.51 34.88
N GLU A 118 -17.77 47.05 34.34
CA GLU A 118 -16.75 47.77 35.12
C GLU A 118 -16.41 49.08 34.43
N SER A 119 -17.38 49.98 34.32
CA SER A 119 -17.11 51.42 34.18
C SER A 119 -18.31 52.32 34.50
N ALA A 120 -18.93 52.18 35.66
CA ALA A 120 -19.62 53.30 36.34
C ALA A 120 -20.25 52.86 37.66
N ASP A 121 -19.48 52.81 38.76
CA ASP A 121 -20.00 53.34 40.04
C ASP A 121 -18.87 53.52 41.09
N GLU A 122 -17.95 54.44 40.85
CA GLU A 122 -17.26 55.12 41.95
C GLU A 122 -17.43 56.64 41.77
N THR A 123 -18.67 57.10 41.79
CA THR A 123 -18.93 58.51 42.11
C THR A 123 -20.28 58.65 42.78
N SER A 124 -20.28 58.75 44.12
CA SER A 124 -21.11 59.66 44.91
C SER A 124 -21.63 59.07 46.24
N LYS A 125 -21.08 59.57 47.35
CA LYS A 125 -21.77 59.91 48.63
C LYS A 125 -22.27 58.71 49.47
N GLN A 126 -22.23 58.70 50.80
CA GLN A 126 -22.52 59.79 51.74
C GLN A 126 -22.25 59.32 53.19
N ASN A 127 -21.82 60.27 54.03
CA ASN A 127 -21.91 60.36 55.50
C ASN A 127 -21.05 59.47 56.40
#